data_AF-A0A3B9LC61-F1
#
_entry.id   AF-A0A3B9LC61-F1
#
_cell.length_a   1.000
_cell.length_b   1.000
_cell.length_c   1.000
_cell.angle_alpha   90.00
_cell.angle_beta   90.00
_cell.angle_gamma   90.00
#
_symmetry.space_group_name_H-M   'P 1'
#
loop_
_entity.id
_entity.type
_entity.pdbx_description
1 polymer ?
#
loop_
_entity_poly.entity_id
_entity_poly.type
_entity_poly.pdbx_seq_one_letter_code
_entity_poly.pdbx_strand_id
1 'polypeptide(L)' 'MTIAKEETPDKLTIVQTLTTEGGARTMALAPKTQRVYTCTAQIAPEPASPPPAVGERRRPSYVPGTFHLLVYGTE' A
#
# COMPACT_ATOMS: atom_id res chain seq x y z
N MET A 1 5.34 -2.31 -2.53
CA MET A 1 5.82 -2.49 -1.14
C MET A 1 7.15 -3.22 -1.15
N THR A 2 8.15 -2.77 -0.41
CA THR A 2 9.49 -3.41 -0.37
C THR A 2 9.71 -4.06 0.99
N ILE A 3 10.10 -5.34 0.97
CA ILE A 3 10.44 -6.12 2.15
C ILE A 3 11.96 -6.23 2.22
N ALA A 4 12.52 -5.76 3.32
CA ALA A 4 13.94 -5.90 3.62
C ALA A 4 14.13 -6.70 4.90
N LYS A 5 15.20 -7.49 4.94
CA LYS A 5 15.68 -8.19 6.12
C LYS A 5 16.83 -7.39 6.72
N GLU A 6 16.77 -7.19 8.02
CA GLU A 6 17.87 -6.64 8.80
C GLU A 6 18.94 -7.73 9.02
N GLU A 7 20.13 -7.50 8.48
CA GLU A 7 21.30 -8.35 8.70
C GLU A 7 22.09 -7.87 9.94
N THR A 8 22.21 -6.56 10.08
CA THR A 8 22.78 -5.87 11.25
C THR A 8 21.98 -4.57 11.48
N PRO A 9 22.10 -3.91 12.65
CA PRO A 9 21.37 -2.66 12.93
C PRO A 9 21.51 -1.57 11.88
N ASP A 10 22.63 -1.57 11.15
CA ASP A 10 22.93 -0.59 10.10
C ASP A 10 22.82 -1.15 8.67
N LYS A 11 22.39 -2.41 8.51
CA LYS A 11 22.34 -3.09 7.21
C LYS A 11 21.00 -3.78 6.97
N LEU A 12 20.23 -3.20 6.06
CA LEU A 12 19.00 -3.77 5.52
C LEU A 12 19.26 -4.31 4.11
N THR A 13 18.97 -5.59 3.89
CA THR A 13 19.04 -6.23 2.57
C THR A 13 17.63 -6.42 2.03
N ILE A 14 17.37 -5.92 0.82
CA ILE A 14 16.07 -6.09 0.16
C ILE A 14 15.91 -7.58 -0.19
N VAL A 15 14.87 -8.21 0.35
CA VAL A 15 14.55 -9.61 0.06
C VAL A 15 13.58 -9.69 -1.11
N GLN A 16 12.59 -8.80 -1.15
CA GLN A 16 11.54 -8.84 -2.16
C GLN A 16 10.86 -7.48 -2.32
N THR A 17 10.41 -7.20 -3.54
CA THR A 17 9.48 -6.11 -3.83
C THR A 17 8.15 -6.70 -4.29
N LEU A 18 7.09 -6.45 -3.53
CA LEU A 18 5.74 -6.90 -3.84
C LEU A 18 4.96 -5.78 -4.55
N THR A 19 4.36 -6.13 -5.68
CA THR A 19 3.35 -5.29 -6.34
C THR A 19 2.07 -5.33 -5.50
N THR A 20 1.67 -4.17 -4.99
CA THR A 20 0.42 -3.99 -4.24
C THR A 20 -0.56 -3.20 -5.08
N GLU A 21 -1.85 -3.31 -4.76
CA GLU A 21 -2.86 -2.48 -5.41
C GLU A 21 -2.60 -0.98 -5.20
N GLY A 22 -3.07 -0.17 -6.16
CA GLY A 22 -2.96 1.28 -6.11
C GLY A 22 -3.63 1.85 -4.87
N GLY A 23 -2.95 2.78 -4.20
CA GLY A 23 -3.45 3.40 -2.96
C GLY A 23 -3.28 2.55 -1.70
N ALA A 24 -2.79 1.31 -1.81
CA ALA A 24 -2.61 0.44 -0.67
C ALA A 24 -1.59 1.00 0.34
N ARG A 25 -1.97 0.99 1.63
CA ARG A 25 -1.12 1.44 2.73
C ARG A 25 -0.95 0.33 3.75
N THR A 26 0.30 0.03 4.09
CA THR A 26 0.63 -0.97 5.11
C THR A 26 0.06 -0.55 6.45
N MET A 27 -0.77 -1.42 7.03
CA MET A 27 -1.43 -1.21 8.32
C MET A 27 -0.68 -1.90 9.45
N ALA A 28 -0.22 -3.14 9.22
CA ALA A 28 0.47 -3.93 10.24
C ALA A 28 1.35 -5.02 9.64
N LEU A 29 2.41 -5.39 10.37
CA LEU A 29 3.20 -6.61 10.18
C LEU A 29 3.02 -7.47 11.44
N ALA A 30 2.58 -8.72 11.27
CA ALA A 30 2.52 -9.70 12.35
C ALA A 30 3.85 -10.47 12.42
N PRO A 31 4.70 -10.27 13.45
CA PRO A 31 6.05 -10.85 13.48
C PRO A 31 6.07 -12.37 13.59
N LYS A 32 5.10 -12.95 14.30
CA LYS A 32 5.02 -14.41 14.53
C LYS A 32 4.69 -15.20 13.26
N THR A 33 3.80 -14.66 12.42
CA THR A 33 3.33 -15.33 11.20
C THR A 33 3.92 -14.72 9.94
N GLN A 34 4.76 -13.69 10.07
CA GLN A 34 5.30 -12.89 8.97
C GLN A 34 4.24 -12.43 7.96
N ARG A 35 3.03 -12.11 8.45
CA ARG A 35 1.93 -11.63 7.62
C ARG A 35 1.92 -10.12 7.58
N VAL A 36 1.85 -9.56 6.38
CA VAL A 36 1.69 -8.13 6.15
C VAL A 36 0.23 -7.86 5.80
N TYR A 37 -0.37 -6.95 6.54
CA TYR A 37 -1.73 -6.49 6.34
C TYR A 37 -1.68 -5.10 5.71
N THR A 38 -2.23 -4.96 4.52
CA THR A 38 -2.40 -3.69 3.83
C THR A 38 -3.84 -3.55 3.38
N CYS A 39 -4.31 -2.32 3.21
CA CYS A 39 -5.69 -2.08 2.80
C CYS A 39 -5.75 -1.05 1.69
N THR A 40 -6.77 -1.18 0.86
CA THR A 40 -7.11 -0.20 -0.16
C THR A 40 -8.60 -0.25 -0.45
N ALA A 41 -9.05 0.63 -1.35
CA ALA A 41 -10.35 0.57 -1.98
C ALA A 41 -10.18 0.84 -3.47
N GLN A 42 -11.19 0.52 -4.27
CA GLN A 42 -11.14 0.81 -5.70
C GLN A 42 -11.10 2.32 -5.91
N ILE A 43 -10.04 2.80 -6.58
CA ILE A 43 -9.91 4.20 -6.96
C ILE A 43 -10.99 4.49 -8.00
N ALA A 44 -11.79 5.52 -7.76
CA ALA A 44 -12.81 5.96 -8.70
C ALA A 44 -12.14 6.44 -9.99
N PRO A 45 -12.80 6.28 -11.16
CA PRO A 45 -12.35 6.90 -12.41
C PRO A 45 -12.12 8.40 -12.21
N GLU A 46 -11.25 8.99 -13.04
CA GLU A 46 -10.82 10.38 -12.91
C GLU A 46 -12.00 11.31 -12.59
N PRO A 47 -11.90 12.13 -11.53
CA PRO A 47 -13.02 12.94 -11.10
C PRO A 47 -13.39 13.91 -12.23
N ALA A 48 -14.68 14.04 -12.53
CA ALA A 48 -15.21 15.00 -13.52
C ALA A 48 -14.93 16.48 -13.19
N SER A 49 -14.31 16.75 -12.03
CA SER A 49 -13.95 18.08 -11.56
C SER A 49 -12.66 18.57 -12.24
N PRO A 50 -12.54 19.88 -12.51
CA PRO A 50 -11.38 20.46 -13.17
C PRO A 50 -10.06 20.07 -12.47
N PRO A 51 -8.95 20.00 -13.24
CA PRO A 51 -7.66 19.64 -12.70
C PRO A 51 -7.26 20.58 -11.54
N PRO A 52 -6.52 20.07 -10.55
CA PRO A 52 -6.08 20.87 -9.41
C PRO A 52 -5.20 22.04 -9.87
N ALA A 53 -5.17 23.11 -9.07
CA ALA A 53 -4.30 24.25 -9.36
C ALA A 53 -2.82 23.83 -9.38
N VAL A 54 -1.97 24.60 -10.06
CA VAL A 54 -0.54 24.31 -10.15
C VAL A 54 0.07 24.26 -8.74
N GLY A 55 0.66 23.11 -8.40
CA GLY A 55 1.27 22.85 -7.08
C GLY A 55 0.35 22.15 -6.08
N GLU A 56 -0.92 21.94 -6.40
CA GLU A 56 -1.90 21.34 -5.50
C GLU A 56 -2.03 19.82 -5.74
N ARG A 57 -1.83 19.00 -4.70
CA ARG A 57 -1.99 17.53 -4.77
C ARG A 57 -3.39 17.12 -4.33
N ARG A 58 -4.21 16.64 -5.27
CA ARG A 58 -5.53 16.08 -4.97
C ARG A 58 -5.40 14.64 -4.46
N ARG A 59 -6.16 14.27 -3.41
CA ARG A 59 -6.29 12.88 -2.99
C ARG A 59 -7.19 12.09 -3.96
N PRO A 60 -6.90 10.82 -4.25
CA PRO A 60 -7.80 9.97 -5.03
C PRO A 60 -9.17 9.86 -4.36
N SER A 61 -10.23 9.84 -5.18
CA SER A 61 -11.56 9.44 -4.73
C SER A 61 -11.69 7.93 -4.78
N TYR A 62 -12.45 7.33 -3.87
CA TYR A 62 -12.65 5.89 -3.78
C TYR A 62 -14.12 5.53 -3.94
N VAL A 63 -14.40 4.37 -4.55
CA VAL A 63 -15.76 3.86 -4.73
C VAL A 63 -16.29 3.35 -3.38
N PRO A 64 -17.44 3.86 -2.88
CA PRO A 64 -18.02 3.39 -1.62
C PRO A 64 -18.27 1.88 -1.62
N GLY A 65 -18.01 1.21 -0.50
CA GLY A 65 -18.23 -0.23 -0.36
C GLY A 65 -17.16 -1.14 -0.98
N THR A 66 -16.10 -0.59 -1.58
CA THR A 66 -15.02 -1.39 -2.22
C THR A 66 -13.76 -1.53 -1.36
N PHE A 67 -13.84 -1.11 -0.09
CA PHE A 67 -12.74 -1.30 0.85
C PHE A 67 -12.48 -2.78 1.08
N HIS A 68 -11.22 -3.18 1.00
CA HIS A 68 -10.82 -4.55 1.25
C HIS A 68 -9.42 -4.63 1.86
N LEU A 69 -9.18 -5.75 2.54
CA LEU A 69 -7.92 -6.07 3.19
C LEU A 69 -7.12 -7.04 2.31
N LEU A 70 -5.89 -6.67 2.03
CA LEU A 70 -4.91 -7.49 1.34
C LEU A 70 -3.96 -8.08 2.39
N VAL A 71 -3.83 -9.40 2.39
CA VAL A 71 -2.95 -10.12 3.32
C VAL A 71 -1.86 -10.81 2.51
N TYR A 72 -0.62 -10.46 2.77
CA TYR A 72 0.56 -11.11 2.19
C TYR A 72 1.26 -11.92 3.27
N GLY A 73 1.67 -13.13 2.95
CA GLY A 73 2.42 -13.99 3.86
C GLY A 73 3.19 -15.06 3.09
N THR A 74 4.07 -15.76 3.78
CA THR A 74 4.66 -17.00 3.27
C THR A 74 3.60 -18.10 3.29
N GLU A 75 3.59 -18.98 2.28
CA GLU A 75 2.79 -20.21 2.31
C GLU A 75 3.11 -21.08 3.54
#